data_AF-A0A9D1QYD8-F1
#
_entry.id   AF-A0A9D1QYD8-F1
#
_cell.length_a   1.000
_cell.length_b   1.000
_cell.length_c   1.000
_cell.angle_alpha   90.00
_cell.angle_beta   90.00
_cell.angle_gamma   90.00
#
_symmetry.space_group_name_H-M   'P 1'
#
loop_
_entity.id
_entity.type
_entity.pdbx_description
1 polymer ?
#
loop_
_entity_poly.entity_id
_entity_poly.type
_entity_poly.pdbx_seq_one_letter_code
_entity_poly.pdbx_strand_id
1 'polypeptide(L)'
;MRTAATVAKVIMWIALVFYVILQVATILSIQLGNNATAAELGRPEDAYNIVPLLVTTAAMLAAVILFTVWEKRRYIGVVVAILAGVAIVVIAFDLGRAFPVRISGYDTDPGLSTWKLVWRHIGMVLVPLAMIPAWLCERTYMKSREFQLSLSREPTFDLSGAAIFSDGGETAPPQGHRLKKSLRRKQQAAERARKEE
;
A
#
# COMPACT_ATOMS: atom_id res chain seq x y z
N MET A 1 -7.52 -11.51 13.93
CA MET A 1 -6.53 -11.22 12.84
C MET A 1 -7.20 -10.78 11.54
N ARG A 2 -8.25 -11.47 11.06
CA ARG A 2 -8.99 -11.07 9.84
C ARG A 2 -9.56 -9.65 9.94
N THR A 3 -10.17 -9.28 11.06
CA THR A 3 -10.70 -7.93 11.32
C THR A 3 -9.62 -6.85 11.28
N ALA A 4 -8.45 -7.10 11.87
CA ALA A 4 -7.32 -6.16 11.86
C ALA A 4 -6.79 -5.91 10.44
N ALA A 5 -6.71 -6.96 9.62
CA ALA A 5 -6.34 -6.82 8.20
C ALA A 5 -7.39 -6.02 7.41
N THR A 6 -8.69 -6.24 7.67
CA THR A 6 -9.76 -5.46 7.04
C THR A 6 -9.69 -3.98 7.45
N VAL A 7 -9.51 -3.69 8.74
CA VAL A 7 -9.36 -2.32 9.24
C VAL A 7 -8.16 -1.63 8.60
N ALA A 8 -7.01 -2.31 8.52
CA ALA A 8 -5.83 -1.75 7.88
C ALA A 8 -6.05 -1.47 6.37
N LYS A 9 -6.80 -2.32 5.66
CA LYS A 9 -7.20 -2.05 4.26
C LYS A 9 -8.16 -0.86 4.14
N VAL A 10 -9.11 -0.72 5.05
CA VAL A 10 -10.02 0.43 5.07
C VAL A 10 -9.22 1.72 5.28
N ILE A 11 -8.30 1.73 6.26
CA ILE A 11 -7.40 2.86 6.51
C ILE A 11 -6.54 3.17 5.28
N MET A 12 -6.00 2.14 4.62
CA MET A 12 -5.24 2.30 3.36
C MET A 12 -6.07 3.00 2.28
N TRP A 13 -7.32 2.59 2.05
CA TRP A 13 -8.18 3.22 1.06
C TRP A 13 -8.54 4.66 1.42
N ILE A 14 -8.82 4.93 2.70
CA ILE A 14 -9.07 6.30 3.19
C ILE A 14 -7.83 7.17 2.95
N ALA A 15 -6.64 6.67 3.30
CA ALA A 15 -5.38 7.37 3.08
C ALA A 15 -5.11 7.62 1.60
N LEU A 16 -5.44 6.66 0.72
CA LEU A 16 -5.31 6.82 -0.73
C LEU A 16 -6.24 7.91 -1.26
N VAL A 17 -7.52 7.91 -0.88
CA VAL A 17 -8.48 8.95 -1.31
C VAL A 17 -8.01 10.33 -0.84
N PHE A 18 -7.63 10.44 0.43
CA PHE A 18 -7.10 11.68 1.00
C PHE A 18 -5.85 12.16 0.25
N TYR A 19 -4.93 11.24 -0.03
CA TYR A 19 -3.74 11.51 -0.83
C TYR A 19 -4.09 12.03 -2.23
N VAL A 20 -4.96 11.34 -2.98
CA VAL A 20 -5.32 11.75 -4.36
C VAL A 20 -5.94 13.14 -4.37
N ILE A 21 -6.80 13.47 -3.42
CA ILE A 21 -7.40 14.81 -3.30
C ILE A 21 -6.32 15.88 -3.10
N LEU A 22 -5.42 15.68 -2.14
CA LEU A 22 -4.34 16.64 -1.87
C LEU A 22 -3.36 16.76 -3.03
N GLN A 23 -3.08 15.65 -3.72
CA GLN A 23 -2.20 15.62 -4.87
C GLN A 23 -2.79 16.37 -6.06
N VAL A 24 -4.08 16.16 -6.36
CA VAL A 24 -4.82 16.91 -7.40
C VAL A 24 -4.84 18.40 -7.06
N ALA A 25 -5.14 18.76 -5.81
CA ALA A 25 -5.11 20.15 -5.36
C ALA A 25 -3.71 20.78 -5.51
N THR A 26 -2.64 20.00 -5.32
CA THR A 26 -1.26 20.45 -5.51
C THR A 26 -0.96 20.70 -6.99
N ILE A 27 -1.33 19.77 -7.86
CA ILE A 27 -1.15 19.90 -9.31
C ILE A 27 -1.92 21.10 -9.85
N LEU A 28 -3.19 21.27 -9.45
CA LEU A 28 -4.01 22.42 -9.85
C LEU A 28 -3.43 23.74 -9.34
N SER A 29 -2.96 23.78 -8.09
CA SER A 29 -2.32 24.96 -7.51
C SER A 29 -1.05 25.37 -8.26
N ILE A 30 -0.28 24.41 -8.78
CA ILE A 30 0.93 24.69 -9.57
C ILE A 30 0.54 25.14 -10.98
N GLN A 31 -0.41 24.44 -11.63
CA GLN A 31 -0.82 24.80 -12.99
C GLN A 31 -1.50 26.17 -13.08
N LEU A 32 -2.53 26.38 -12.26
CA LEU A 32 -3.35 27.59 -12.31
C LEU A 32 -2.69 28.78 -11.59
N GLY A 33 -1.86 28.51 -10.59
CA GLY A 33 -1.13 29.54 -9.88
C GLY A 33 0.18 29.88 -10.59
N ASN A 34 1.16 28.99 -10.51
CA ASN A 34 2.52 29.27 -10.98
C ASN A 34 2.63 29.29 -12.51
N ASN A 35 2.20 28.21 -13.17
CA ASN A 35 2.48 28.04 -14.59
C ASN A 35 1.63 28.96 -15.48
N ALA A 36 0.39 29.24 -15.09
CA ALA A 36 -0.44 30.25 -15.75
C ALA A 36 0.18 31.66 -15.63
N THR A 37 0.59 32.06 -14.43
CA THR A 37 1.25 33.36 -14.20
C THR A 37 2.58 33.47 -14.97
N ALA A 38 3.38 32.41 -14.99
CA ALA A 38 4.63 32.38 -15.75
C ALA A 38 4.40 32.53 -17.27
N ALA A 39 3.33 31.93 -17.80
CA ALA A 39 2.93 32.08 -19.20
C ALA A 39 2.43 33.51 -19.51
N GLU A 40 1.64 34.11 -18.61
CA GLU A 40 1.17 35.50 -18.74
C GLU A 40 2.32 36.51 -18.70
N LEU A 41 3.36 36.23 -17.92
CA LEU A 41 4.58 37.05 -17.82
C LEU A 41 5.58 36.81 -18.97
N GLY A 42 5.25 35.93 -19.92
CA GLY A 42 6.10 35.60 -21.06
C GLY A 42 7.37 34.83 -20.70
N ARG A 43 7.38 34.16 -19.53
CA ARG A 43 8.51 33.35 -19.02
C ARG A 43 8.11 31.88 -18.84
N PRO A 44 7.73 31.16 -19.91
CA PRO A 44 7.32 29.76 -19.81
C PRO A 44 8.44 28.83 -19.28
N GLU A 45 9.70 29.23 -19.38
CA GLU A 45 10.87 28.54 -18.82
C GLU A 45 10.87 28.45 -17.28
N ASP A 46 10.16 29.37 -16.60
CA ASP A 46 10.02 29.35 -15.14
C ASP A 46 8.87 28.41 -14.67
N ALA A 47 8.17 27.75 -15.61
CA ALA A 47 7.09 26.84 -15.29
C ALA A 47 7.62 25.57 -14.58
N TYR A 48 6.98 25.20 -13.47
CA TYR A 48 7.35 24.01 -12.72
C TYR A 48 6.88 22.74 -13.45
N ASN A 49 7.78 21.76 -13.55
CA ASN A 49 7.48 20.49 -14.20
C ASN A 49 6.62 19.59 -13.30
N ILE A 50 5.37 19.34 -13.71
CA ILE A 50 4.40 18.51 -12.97
C ILE A 50 4.56 17.00 -13.23
N VAL A 51 5.38 16.58 -14.20
CA VAL A 51 5.52 15.16 -14.58
C VAL A 51 5.91 14.26 -13.40
N PRO A 52 6.89 14.62 -12.53
CA PRO A 52 7.24 13.79 -11.38
C PRO A 52 6.06 13.55 -10.42
N LEU A 53 5.20 14.57 -10.24
CA LEU A 53 4.00 14.46 -9.42
C LEU A 53 2.99 13.47 -10.04
N LEU A 54 2.79 13.52 -11.36
CA LEU A 54 1.90 12.60 -12.06
C LEU A 54 2.41 11.15 -12.02
N VAL A 55 3.70 10.95 -12.28
CA VAL A 55 4.34 9.63 -12.27
C VAL A 55 4.25 9.00 -10.89
N THR A 56 4.54 9.75 -9.82
CA THR A 56 4.44 9.23 -8.45
C THR A 56 2.99 8.93 -8.03
N THR A 57 2.02 9.71 -8.50
CA THR A 57 0.59 9.43 -8.30
C THR A 57 0.16 8.14 -8.98
N ALA A 58 0.51 7.98 -10.25
CA ALA A 58 0.21 6.76 -11.00
C ALA A 58 0.89 5.54 -10.38
N ALA A 59 2.15 5.67 -9.93
CA ALA A 59 2.88 4.60 -9.24
C ALA A 59 2.20 4.20 -7.93
N MET A 60 1.73 5.17 -7.13
CA MET A 60 1.02 4.87 -5.88
C MET A 60 -0.34 4.19 -6.13
N LEU A 61 -1.10 4.65 -7.13
CA LEU A 61 -2.35 3.99 -7.53
C LEU A 61 -2.10 2.56 -7.99
N ALA A 62 -1.09 2.35 -8.85
CA ALA A 62 -0.69 1.04 -9.30
C ALA A 62 -0.27 0.15 -8.12
N ALA A 63 0.46 0.68 -7.14
CA ALA A 63 0.87 -0.05 -5.95
C ALA A 63 -0.33 -0.57 -5.13
N VAL A 64 -1.35 0.27 -4.90
CA VAL A 64 -2.56 -0.13 -4.18
C VAL A 64 -3.40 -1.12 -4.98
N ILE A 65 -3.54 -0.94 -6.29
CA ILE A 65 -4.23 -1.90 -7.17
C ILE A 65 -3.51 -3.26 -7.13
N LEU A 66 -2.18 -3.26 -7.25
CA LEU A 66 -1.38 -4.48 -7.23
C LEU A 66 -1.52 -5.22 -5.89
N PHE A 67 -1.57 -4.47 -4.79
CA PHE A 67 -1.78 -5.03 -3.46
C PHE A 67 -3.18 -5.63 -3.26
N THR A 68 -4.20 -5.00 -3.83
CA THR A 68 -5.59 -5.46 -3.67
C THR A 68 -5.89 -6.65 -4.58
N VAL A 69 -5.50 -6.59 -5.85
CA VAL A 69 -5.80 -7.63 -6.86
C VAL A 69 -4.87 -8.85 -6.73
N TRP A 70 -3.58 -8.66 -6.42
CA TRP A 70 -2.61 -9.76 -6.48
C TRP A 70 -2.36 -10.44 -5.14
N GLU A 71 -3.32 -11.24 -4.69
CA GLU A 71 -3.29 -11.87 -3.36
C GLU A 71 -2.03 -12.71 -3.07
N LYS A 72 -1.51 -13.41 -4.09
CA LYS A 72 -0.31 -14.27 -3.97
C LYS A 72 0.99 -13.46 -3.85
N ARG A 73 1.05 -12.25 -4.42
CA ARG A 73 2.28 -11.43 -4.52
C ARG A 73 2.07 -10.00 -4.01
N ARG A 74 1.23 -9.83 -2.99
CA ARG A 74 0.94 -8.51 -2.35
C ARG A 74 2.17 -7.72 -1.95
N TYR A 75 3.28 -8.39 -1.64
CA TYR A 75 4.55 -7.74 -1.28
C TYR A 75 5.09 -6.83 -2.39
N ILE A 76 4.81 -7.12 -3.67
CA ILE A 76 5.24 -6.26 -4.78
C ILE A 76 4.56 -4.89 -4.67
N GLY A 77 3.25 -4.87 -4.40
CA GLY A 77 2.51 -3.62 -4.18
C GLY A 77 3.07 -2.83 -2.99
N VAL A 78 3.43 -3.51 -1.89
CA VAL A 78 4.06 -2.85 -0.73
C VAL A 78 5.40 -2.21 -1.11
N VAL A 79 6.26 -2.92 -1.85
CA VAL A 79 7.57 -2.40 -2.28
C VAL A 79 7.39 -1.18 -3.18
N VAL A 80 6.50 -1.25 -4.17
CA VAL A 80 6.21 -0.11 -5.06
C VAL A 80 5.65 1.09 -4.27
N ALA A 81 4.77 0.86 -3.30
CA ALA A 81 4.23 1.92 -2.44
C ALA A 81 5.33 2.60 -1.60
N ILE A 82 6.28 1.83 -1.06
CA ILE A 82 7.43 2.40 -0.34
C ILE A 82 8.29 3.25 -1.27
N LEU A 83 8.61 2.75 -2.47
CA LEU A 83 9.41 3.49 -3.45
C LEU A 83 8.71 4.79 -3.88
N ALA A 84 7.39 4.75 -4.13
CA ALA A 84 6.60 5.94 -4.41
C ALA A 84 6.61 6.92 -3.23
N GLY A 85 6.47 6.42 -2.00
CA GLY A 85 6.56 7.22 -0.77
C GLY A 85 7.92 7.88 -0.57
N VAL A 86 9.02 7.23 -0.95
CA VAL A 86 10.36 7.86 -0.94
C VAL A 86 10.46 8.91 -2.04
N ALA A 87 10.00 8.61 -3.25
CA ALA A 87 10.05 9.54 -4.38
C ALA A 87 9.29 10.84 -4.09
N ILE A 88 8.12 10.78 -3.43
CA ILE A 88 7.37 11.99 -3.10
C ILE A 88 8.07 12.84 -2.05
N VAL A 89 8.82 12.24 -1.12
CA VAL A 89 9.60 13.01 -0.14
C VAL A 89 10.67 13.82 -0.86
N VAL A 90 11.34 13.22 -1.85
CA VAL A 90 12.31 13.93 -2.69
C VAL A 90 11.65 15.06 -3.48
N ILE A 91 10.52 14.79 -4.13
CA ILE A 91 9.74 15.81 -4.87
C ILE A 91 9.26 16.93 -3.93
N ALA A 92 8.88 16.59 -2.70
CA ALA A 92 8.45 17.55 -1.72
C ALA A 92 9.62 18.48 -1.33
N PHE A 93 10.82 17.95 -1.10
CA PHE A 93 12.00 18.80 -0.88
C PHE A 93 12.30 19.70 -2.08
N ASP A 94 12.11 19.20 -3.30
CA ASP A 94 12.28 19.99 -4.52
C ASP A 94 11.26 21.12 -4.63
N LEU A 95 9.97 20.83 -4.39
CA LEU A 95 8.89 21.83 -4.29
C LEU A 95 9.18 22.91 -3.24
N GLY A 96 9.74 22.52 -2.09
CA GLY A 96 10.12 23.47 -1.04
C GLY A 96 11.24 24.44 -1.48
N ARG A 97 12.13 23.99 -2.36
CA ARG A 97 13.19 24.83 -2.96
C ARG A 97 12.66 25.70 -4.09
N ALA A 98 11.75 25.17 -4.90
CA ALA A 98 11.13 25.89 -6.02
C ALA A 98 10.16 26.99 -5.56
N PHE A 99 9.48 26.79 -4.43
CA PHE A 99 8.50 27.72 -3.87
C PHE A 99 8.90 28.17 -2.45
N PRO A 100 10.04 28.86 -2.28
CA PRO A 100 10.51 29.28 -0.96
C PRO A 100 9.52 30.27 -0.33
N VAL A 101 9.36 30.17 0.99
CA VAL A 101 8.56 31.13 1.76
C VAL A 101 9.22 32.50 1.64
N ARG A 102 8.52 33.46 1.03
CA ARG A 102 8.94 34.85 1.05
C ARG A 102 8.20 35.53 2.20
N ILE A 103 8.95 36.06 3.16
CA ILE A 103 8.37 36.86 4.24
C ILE A 103 7.88 38.15 3.60
N SER A 104 6.56 38.38 3.59
CA SER A 104 5.97 39.62 3.10
C SER A 104 5.41 40.41 4.27
N GLY A 105 5.47 41.76 4.23
CA GLY A 105 5.00 42.62 5.32
C GLY A 105 3.48 42.60 5.55
N TYR A 106 2.72 41.88 4.72
CA TYR A 106 1.33 41.53 4.95
C TYR A 106 1.27 40.09 5.47
N ASP A 107 0.42 39.85 6.47
CA ASP A 107 0.25 38.64 7.30
C ASP A 107 -0.09 37.32 6.54
N THR A 108 0.14 37.31 5.23
CA THR A 108 0.11 36.16 4.34
C THR A 108 1.48 35.99 3.71
N ASP A 109 2.37 35.22 4.32
CA ASP A 109 3.65 34.85 3.68
C ASP A 109 3.38 33.99 2.43
N PRO A 110 3.58 34.51 1.19
CA PRO A 110 3.41 33.70 -0.01
C PRO A 110 4.58 32.71 -0.12
N GLY A 111 4.25 31.42 -0.16
CA GLY A 111 5.20 30.32 -0.40
C GLY A 111 4.82 29.00 0.29
N LEU A 112 5.54 27.93 -0.05
CA LEU A 112 5.36 26.63 0.61
C LEU A 112 6.24 26.54 1.85
N SER A 113 5.64 26.64 3.03
CA SER A 113 6.33 26.26 4.26
C SER A 113 6.53 24.75 4.31
N THR A 114 7.62 24.31 4.94
CA THR A 114 7.91 22.89 5.17
C THR A 114 6.72 22.17 5.83
N TRP A 115 5.98 22.86 6.70
CA TRP A 115 4.77 22.32 7.34
C TRP A 115 3.62 22.09 6.35
N LYS A 116 3.31 23.06 5.48
CA LYS A 116 2.29 22.91 4.42
C LYS A 116 2.66 21.76 3.48
N LEU A 117 3.94 21.63 3.20
CA LEU A 117 4.51 20.61 2.32
C LEU A 117 4.43 19.20 2.93
N VAL A 118 4.76 19.05 4.21
CA VAL A 118 4.58 17.79 4.96
C VAL A 118 3.10 17.41 5.04
N TRP A 119 2.23 18.36 5.38
CA TRP A 119 0.79 18.12 5.50
C TRP A 119 0.16 17.68 4.17
N ARG A 120 0.61 18.25 3.03
CA ARG A 120 0.12 17.88 1.69
C ARG A 120 0.49 16.46 1.27
N HIS A 121 1.62 15.93 1.75
CA HIS A 121 2.16 14.64 1.28
C HIS A 121 2.08 13.52 2.33
N ILE A 122 1.59 13.80 3.55
CA ILE A 122 1.45 12.80 4.63
C ILE A 122 0.56 11.62 4.21
N GLY A 123 -0.48 11.88 3.39
CA GLY A 123 -1.36 10.84 2.86
C GLY A 123 -0.61 9.77 2.09
N MET A 124 0.43 10.13 1.33
CA MET A 124 1.21 9.15 0.57
C MET A 124 2.04 8.24 1.48
N VAL A 125 2.53 8.75 2.61
CA VAL A 125 3.30 7.95 3.59
C VAL A 125 2.38 7.04 4.39
N LEU A 126 1.15 7.49 4.68
CA LEU A 126 0.15 6.69 5.41
C LEU A 126 -0.29 5.44 4.64
N VAL A 127 -0.30 5.47 3.30
CA VAL A 127 -0.66 4.32 2.46
C VAL A 127 0.24 3.09 2.73
N PRO A 128 1.58 3.12 2.54
CA PRO A 128 2.44 2.00 2.86
C PRO A 128 2.42 1.63 4.35
N LEU A 129 2.25 2.63 5.24
CA LEU A 129 2.11 2.42 6.69
C LEU A 129 0.88 1.59 7.04
N ALA A 130 -0.20 1.68 6.27
CA ALA A 130 -1.39 0.85 6.40
C ALA A 130 -1.26 -0.50 5.65
N MET A 131 -0.57 -0.53 4.51
CA MET A 131 -0.35 -1.75 3.71
C MET A 131 0.52 -2.78 4.43
N ILE A 132 1.59 -2.35 5.11
CA ILE A 132 2.51 -3.23 5.84
C ILE A 132 1.80 -4.06 6.92
N PRO A 133 1.06 -3.48 7.88
CA PRO A 133 0.34 -4.25 8.89
C PRO A 133 -0.77 -5.10 8.28
N ALA A 134 -1.48 -4.61 7.25
CA ALA A 134 -2.45 -5.43 6.51
C ALA A 134 -1.81 -6.71 5.95
N TRP A 135 -0.66 -6.56 5.27
CA TRP A 135 0.10 -7.66 4.71
C TRP A 135 0.61 -8.63 5.78
N LEU A 136 1.16 -8.12 6.88
CA LEU A 136 1.67 -8.94 7.98
C LEU A 136 0.56 -9.75 8.64
N CYS A 137 -0.59 -9.13 8.95
CA CYS A 137 -1.73 -9.81 9.56
C CYS A 137 -2.34 -10.90 8.67
N GLU A 138 -2.38 -10.69 7.36
CA GLU A 138 -2.83 -11.71 6.42
C GLU A 138 -1.84 -12.85 6.28
N ARG A 139 -0.54 -12.54 6.23
CA ARG A 139 0.51 -13.55 6.12
C ARG A 139 0.55 -14.45 7.35
N THR A 140 0.37 -13.89 8.56
CA THR A 140 0.28 -14.69 9.79
C THR A 140 -0.99 -15.52 9.83
N TYR A 141 -2.14 -14.95 9.41
CA TYR A 141 -3.40 -15.69 9.33
C TYR A 141 -3.34 -16.88 8.37
N MET A 142 -2.81 -16.69 7.15
CA MET A 142 -2.67 -17.77 6.17
C MET A 142 -1.73 -18.86 6.67
N LYS A 143 -0.63 -18.48 7.34
CA LYS A 143 0.30 -19.46 7.94
C LYS A 143 -0.33 -20.25 9.08
N SER A 144 -1.17 -19.61 9.90
CA SER A 144 -1.91 -20.29 10.97
C SER A 144 -3.00 -21.21 10.42
N ARG A 145 -3.69 -20.80 9.34
CA ARG A 145 -4.69 -21.62 8.64
C ARG A 145 -4.05 -22.84 7.96
N GLU A 146 -2.93 -22.66 7.24
CA GLU A 146 -2.13 -23.77 6.69
C GLU A 146 -1.69 -24.75 7.78
N PHE A 147 -1.31 -24.25 8.96
CA PHE A 147 -0.93 -25.10 10.10
C PHE A 147 -2.11 -25.86 10.69
N GLN A 148 -3.26 -25.20 10.88
CA GLN A 148 -4.48 -25.87 11.36
C GLN A 148 -4.95 -26.95 10.39
N LEU A 149 -4.99 -26.65 9.09
CA LEU A 149 -5.32 -27.62 8.03
C LEU A 149 -4.33 -28.79 7.97
N SER A 150 -3.08 -28.59 8.36
CA SER A 150 -2.09 -29.67 8.43
C SER A 150 -2.25 -30.58 9.65
N LEU A 151 -2.91 -30.09 10.70
CA LEU A 151 -3.16 -30.82 11.95
C LEU A 151 -4.51 -31.54 11.91
N SER A 152 -5.50 -31.02 11.19
CA SER A 152 -6.77 -31.72 10.97
C SER A 152 -6.57 -32.89 10.01
N ARG A 153 -6.76 -34.12 10.51
CA ARG A 153 -6.86 -35.34 9.69
C ARG A 153 -8.19 -35.43 8.94
N GLU A 154 -9.16 -34.59 9.29
CA GLU A 154 -10.48 -34.55 8.66
C GLU A 154 -10.49 -33.59 7.47
N PRO A 155 -11.13 -33.97 6.35
CA PRO A 155 -11.29 -33.10 5.19
C PRO A 155 -12.08 -31.86 5.61
N THR A 156 -11.38 -30.75 5.82
CA THR A 156 -12.01 -29.50 6.25
C THR A 156 -12.57 -28.83 5.00
N PHE A 157 -13.87 -28.96 4.77
CA PHE A 157 -14.55 -28.33 3.65
C PHE A 157 -14.48 -26.80 3.77
N ASP A 158 -14.03 -26.13 2.70
CA ASP A 158 -13.95 -24.67 2.66
C ASP A 158 -15.35 -24.10 2.40
N LEU A 159 -16.01 -23.61 3.46
CA LEU A 159 -17.33 -22.99 3.38
C LEU A 159 -17.27 -21.53 2.87
N SER A 160 -16.15 -21.08 2.28
CA SER A 160 -15.99 -19.72 1.73
C SER A 160 -16.75 -19.45 0.42
N GLY A 161 -17.55 -20.40 -0.05
CA GLY A 161 -18.41 -20.24 -1.23
C GLY A 161 -17.71 -20.51 -2.58
N ALA A 162 -16.46 -20.98 -2.56
CA ALA A 162 -15.85 -21.58 -3.74
C ALA A 162 -16.54 -22.93 -4.04
N ALA A 163 -16.82 -23.23 -5.32
CA ALA A 163 -17.55 -24.42 -5.73
C ALA A 163 -16.91 -25.70 -5.13
N ILE A 164 -17.64 -26.34 -4.22
CA ILE A 164 -17.18 -27.51 -3.46
C ILE A 164 -17.30 -28.79 -4.33
N PHE A 165 -18.12 -28.74 -5.37
CA PHE A 165 -18.32 -29.82 -6.33
C PHE A 165 -18.19 -29.26 -7.74
N SER A 166 -17.17 -29.71 -8.49
CA SER A 166 -17.18 -29.62 -9.94
C SER A 166 -17.66 -30.95 -10.48
N ASP A 167 -18.72 -30.95 -11.30
CA ASP A 167 -19.31 -32.14 -11.95
C ASP A 167 -18.38 -32.83 -12.98
N GLY A 168 -17.07 -32.59 -12.92
CA GLY A 168 -16.06 -33.36 -13.63
C GLY A 168 -15.68 -34.58 -12.80
N GLY A 169 -16.32 -35.71 -13.07
CA GLY A 169 -16.00 -36.99 -12.43
C GLY A 169 -14.58 -37.44 -12.76
N GLU A 170 -13.63 -37.15 -11.88
CA GLU A 170 -12.35 -37.86 -11.77
C GLU A 170 -11.73 -37.58 -10.39
N THR A 171 -11.88 -38.54 -9.47
CA THR A 171 -11.26 -38.52 -8.15
C THR A 171 -9.77 -38.85 -8.25
N ALA A 172 -8.96 -37.86 -8.63
CA ALA A 172 -7.52 -37.94 -8.38
C ALA A 172 -7.29 -37.86 -6.85
N PRO A 173 -6.47 -38.75 -6.24
CA PRO A 173 -6.16 -38.65 -4.83
C PRO A 173 -5.48 -37.30 -4.55
N PRO A 174 -5.75 -36.65 -3.41
CA PRO A 174 -5.17 -35.36 -3.11
C PRO A 174 -3.66 -35.51 -3.08
N GLN A 175 -2.98 -34.89 -4.03
CA GLN A 175 -1.52 -34.82 -4.07
C GLN A 175 -1.06 -34.27 -2.72
N GLY A 176 -0.40 -35.10 -1.92
CA GLY A 176 0.09 -34.75 -0.60
C GLY A 176 1.00 -33.54 -0.69
N HIS A 177 0.44 -32.36 -0.40
CA HIS A 177 1.19 -31.11 -0.39
C HIS A 177 2.26 -31.24 0.70
N ARG A 178 3.52 -31.45 0.28
CA ARG A 178 4.67 -31.54 1.20
C ARG A 178 4.68 -30.29 2.09
N LEU A 179 4.40 -30.50 3.37
CA LEU A 179 4.46 -29.47 4.40
C LEU A 179 5.81 -28.72 4.38
N LYS A 180 5.74 -27.38 4.35
CA LYS A 180 6.93 -26.52 4.48
C LYS A 180 7.72 -26.91 5.74
N LYS A 181 9.06 -26.91 5.66
CA LYS A 181 9.99 -27.37 6.71
C LYS A 181 9.69 -26.79 8.11
N SER A 182 9.21 -25.56 8.19
CA SER A 182 8.84 -24.90 9.45
C SER A 182 7.59 -25.49 10.12
N LEU A 183 6.61 -25.93 9.32
CA LEU A 183 5.36 -26.53 9.83
C LEU A 183 5.62 -27.97 10.27
N ARG A 184 6.46 -28.70 9.51
CA ARG A 184 6.96 -30.03 9.89
C ARG A 184 7.66 -30.04 11.25
N ARG A 185 8.52 -29.04 11.53
CA ARG A 185 9.17 -28.89 12.84
C ARG A 185 8.17 -28.65 13.98
N LYS A 186 7.12 -27.86 13.75
CA LYS A 186 6.08 -27.60 14.75
C LYS A 186 5.22 -28.84 15.02
N GLN A 187 4.88 -29.60 13.99
CA GLN A 187 4.18 -30.88 14.15
C GLN A 187 5.01 -31.88 14.96
N GLN A 188 6.30 -32.03 14.63
CA GLN A 188 7.21 -32.91 15.38
C GLN A 188 7.36 -32.48 16.85
N ALA A 189 7.36 -31.18 17.14
CA ALA A 189 7.39 -30.69 18.52
C ALA A 189 6.08 -31.01 19.27
N ALA A 190 4.92 -30.83 18.61
CA ALA A 190 3.62 -31.16 19.20
C ALA A 190 3.44 -32.67 19.44
N GLU A 191 3.92 -33.52 18.52
CA GLU A 191 3.92 -34.97 18.68
C GLU A 191 4.85 -35.45 19.80
N ARG A 192 5.97 -34.77 20.04
CA ARG A 192 6.87 -35.07 21.17
C ARG A 192 6.22 -34.70 22.50
N ALA A 193 5.61 -33.53 22.60
CA ALA A 193 4.90 -33.10 23.80
C ALA A 193 3.76 -34.07 24.19
N ARG A 194 3.03 -34.62 23.20
CA ARG A 194 1.99 -35.63 23.42
C ARG A 194 2.48 -37.02 23.82
N LYS A 195 3.76 -37.33 23.62
CA LYS A 195 4.37 -38.61 24.03
C LYS A 195 5.03 -38.53 25.41
N GLU A 196 5.16 -37.32 25.95
CA GLU A 196 5.75 -37.04 27.25
C GLU A 196 4.67 -36.81 28.34
N GLU A 197 3.38 -36.77 27.97
CA GLU A 197 2.20 -36.93 28.86
C GLU A 197 1.78 -38.39 28.96
#